data_AF-A0A956HUL6-F1
#
_entry.id   AF-A0A956HUL6-F1
#
_cell.length_a   1.000
_cell.length_b   1.000
_cell.length_c   1.000
_cell.angle_alpha   90.00
_cell.angle_beta   90.00
_cell.angle_gamma   90.00
#
_symmetry.space_group_name_H-M   'P 1'
#
loop_
_entity.id
_entity.type
_entity.pdbx_description
1 polymer ?
#
loop_
_entity_poly.entity_id
_entity_poly.type
_entity_poly.pdbx_seq_one_letter_code
_entity_poly.pdbx_strand_id
1 'polypeptide(L)'
;MRKILALVASILLVASAAQADVIPSGQKGVRLSIRVDAEPAPAGKVLVLAHTWRGADRVEPGKVMPVDWHPMIGGLQFVLVDAAAAKQLDALTARDRDKANALTDAGLKCGGAFSGVRTIEESSKADEIRWYYRVTFTPEGCDAKRVRSEQLAEDGTLVSSEGEAPPRRPRGGCGACGMARESAPPLGSLSLFGLLFALRKRRHRKTAAQDAGVDLR
;
A
#
# COMPACT_ATOMS: atom_id res chain seq x y z
N MET A 1 18.61 58.50 -20.09
CA MET A 1 18.87 58.00 -18.71
C MET A 1 17.75 57.12 -18.16
N ARG A 2 16.45 57.40 -18.39
CA ARG A 2 15.32 56.56 -17.89
C ARG A 2 15.27 55.11 -18.38
N LYS A 3 15.87 54.78 -19.53
CA LYS A 3 15.83 53.42 -20.13
C LYS A 3 16.84 52.43 -19.53
N ILE A 4 17.88 52.91 -18.84
CA ILE A 4 18.93 52.05 -18.27
C ILE A 4 18.50 51.50 -16.89
N LEU A 5 17.70 52.26 -16.14
CA LEU A 5 17.24 51.84 -14.81
C LEU A 5 16.26 50.66 -14.87
N ALA A 6 15.45 50.55 -15.92
CA ALA A 6 14.50 49.46 -16.10
C ALA A 6 15.19 48.12 -16.38
N LEU A 7 16.34 48.12 -17.06
CA LEU A 7 17.07 46.90 -17.41
C LEU A 7 17.71 46.24 -16.18
N VAL A 8 18.18 47.05 -15.21
CA VAL A 8 18.81 46.55 -13.98
C VAL A 8 17.77 45.93 -13.03
N ALA A 9 16.57 46.52 -12.95
CA ALA A 9 15.47 45.95 -12.17
C ALA A 9 14.99 44.60 -12.72
N SER A 10 14.99 44.41 -14.05
CA SER A 10 14.65 43.14 -14.68
C SER A 10 15.67 42.02 -14.44
N ILE A 11 16.93 42.33 -14.18
CA ILE A 11 17.96 41.32 -13.90
C ILE A 11 17.90 40.84 -12.43
N LEU A 12 17.53 41.72 -11.50
CA LEU A 12 17.44 41.38 -10.07
C LEU A 12 16.18 40.56 -9.71
N LEU A 13 15.13 40.58 -10.53
CA LEU A 13 13.88 39.84 -10.31
C LEU A 13 13.90 38.39 -10.86
N VAL A 14 14.92 38.01 -11.63
CA VAL A 14 15.02 36.65 -12.22
C VAL A 14 15.74 35.67 -11.28
N ALA A 15 16.42 36.17 -10.25
CA ALA A 15 17.21 35.32 -9.33
C ALA A 15 16.37 34.61 -8.25
N SER A 16 15.06 34.82 -8.17
CA SER A 16 14.22 34.29 -7.08
C SER A 16 13.37 33.08 -7.47
N ALA A 17 13.48 32.56 -8.69
CA ALA A 17 12.61 31.50 -9.21
C ALA A 17 13.35 30.18 -9.50
N ALA A 18 14.18 29.73 -8.57
CA ALA A 18 14.66 28.35 -8.52
C ALA A 18 15.24 28.02 -7.14
N GLN A 19 14.40 28.03 -6.10
CA GLN A 19 14.63 27.13 -4.96
C GLN A 19 14.30 25.71 -5.46
N ALA A 20 15.06 25.23 -6.44
CA ALA A 20 15.11 23.82 -6.75
C ALA A 20 15.56 23.12 -5.47
N ASP A 21 14.97 21.97 -5.15
CA ASP A 21 15.40 21.12 -4.05
C ASP A 21 16.93 21.01 -4.02
N VAL A 22 17.56 21.81 -3.16
CA VAL A 22 19.01 21.82 -3.04
C VAL A 22 19.34 20.60 -2.21
N ILE A 23 19.80 19.54 -2.90
CA ILE A 23 20.40 18.40 -2.22
C ILE A 23 21.62 18.95 -1.47
N PRO A 24 21.69 18.78 -0.13
CA PRO A 24 22.82 19.26 0.64
C PRO A 24 24.14 18.69 0.11
N SER A 25 25.22 19.47 0.18
CA SER A 25 26.56 19.00 -0.20
C SER A 25 26.91 17.70 0.53
N GLY A 26 27.47 16.72 -0.19
CA GLY A 26 27.79 15.40 0.33
C GLY A 26 26.60 14.46 0.47
N GLN A 27 25.43 14.84 -0.06
CA GLN A 27 24.26 13.97 -0.15
C GLN A 27 23.88 13.70 -1.61
N LYS A 28 23.19 12.59 -1.82
CA LYS A 28 22.53 12.25 -3.09
C LYS A 28 21.05 11.96 -2.86
N GLY A 29 20.25 12.08 -3.91
CA GLY A 29 18.84 11.68 -3.89
C GLY A 29 18.69 10.17 -3.76
N VAL A 30 17.60 9.72 -3.15
CA VAL A 30 17.28 8.29 -2.99
C VAL A 30 15.85 8.00 -3.40
N ARG A 31 15.60 6.86 -4.04
CA ARG A 31 14.24 6.42 -4.36
C ARG A 31 13.57 5.86 -3.11
N LEU A 32 12.26 6.03 -3.02
CA LEU A 32 11.46 5.47 -1.94
C LEU A 32 10.52 4.40 -2.50
N SER A 33 10.42 3.30 -1.76
CA SER A 33 9.43 2.27 -2.02
C SER A 33 8.85 1.71 -0.73
N ILE A 34 7.70 1.08 -0.84
CA ILE A 34 7.00 0.49 0.28
C ILE A 34 6.42 -0.86 -0.10
N ARG A 35 6.49 -1.81 0.82
CA ARG A 35 5.71 -3.04 0.78
C ARG A 35 4.84 -3.09 2.01
N VAL A 36 3.55 -3.32 1.80
CA VAL A 36 2.59 -3.41 2.90
C VAL A 36 2.03 -4.82 2.92
N ASP A 37 2.31 -5.56 3.97
CA ASP A 37 1.66 -6.85 4.21
C ASP A 37 0.43 -6.59 5.09
N ALA A 38 -0.76 -6.85 4.55
CA ALA A 38 -2.03 -6.60 5.22
C ALA A 38 -3.01 -7.75 4.95
N GLU A 39 -3.88 -8.02 5.90
CA GLU A 39 -5.08 -8.83 5.66
C GLU A 39 -6.04 -8.09 4.70
N PRO A 40 -7.05 -8.76 4.11
CA PRO A 40 -8.07 -8.05 3.35
C PRO A 40 -8.71 -6.94 4.18
N ALA A 41 -8.79 -5.74 3.61
CA ALA A 41 -9.46 -4.62 4.26
C ALA A 41 -10.94 -4.95 4.53
N PRO A 42 -11.55 -4.36 5.58
CA PRO A 42 -12.98 -4.52 5.86
C PRO A 42 -13.85 -4.22 4.63
N ALA A 43 -15.00 -4.88 4.53
CA ALA A 43 -15.91 -4.70 3.40
C ALA A 43 -16.27 -3.23 3.19
N GLY A 44 -16.18 -2.76 1.94
CA GLY A 44 -16.46 -1.37 1.58
C GLY A 44 -15.36 -0.37 1.94
N LYS A 45 -14.23 -0.82 2.51
CA LYS A 45 -13.07 0.01 2.82
C LYS A 45 -11.87 -0.29 1.93
N VAL A 46 -10.99 0.68 1.78
CA VAL A 46 -9.77 0.60 1.01
C VAL A 46 -8.63 1.25 1.79
N LEU A 47 -7.50 0.55 1.90
CA LEU A 47 -6.29 1.11 2.47
C LEU A 47 -5.57 1.97 1.42
N VAL A 48 -5.24 3.20 1.79
CA VAL A 48 -4.46 4.14 0.97
C VAL A 48 -3.27 4.67 1.76
N LEU A 49 -2.23 5.05 1.04
CA LEU A 49 -1.12 5.85 1.54
C LEU A 49 -1.41 7.30 1.19
N ALA A 50 -1.77 8.10 2.18
CA ALA A 50 -2.06 9.52 2.04
C ALA A 50 -0.78 10.36 2.03
N HIS A 51 -0.93 11.61 1.58
CA HIS A 51 0.12 12.63 1.47
C HIS A 51 1.27 12.25 0.53
N THR A 52 1.02 11.39 -0.45
CA THR A 52 1.97 11.16 -1.54
C THR A 52 1.97 12.35 -2.50
N TRP A 53 2.90 12.40 -3.44
CA TRP A 53 2.98 13.48 -4.42
C TRP A 53 1.68 13.65 -5.23
N ARG A 54 0.98 12.55 -5.48
CA ARG A 54 -0.34 12.53 -6.16
C ARG A 54 -1.51 12.80 -5.21
N GLY A 55 -1.25 13.04 -3.93
CA GLY A 55 -2.24 13.20 -2.87
C GLY A 55 -2.45 11.91 -2.08
N ALA A 56 -2.83 10.82 -2.76
CA ALA A 56 -2.90 9.50 -2.14
C ALA A 56 -2.72 8.38 -3.16
N ASP A 57 -2.15 7.26 -2.72
CA ASP A 57 -1.98 6.06 -3.53
C ASP A 57 -2.68 4.86 -2.88
N ARG A 58 -3.42 4.09 -3.68
CA ARG A 58 -4.06 2.85 -3.20
C ARG A 58 -3.00 1.82 -2.85
N VAL A 59 -3.07 1.26 -1.65
CA VAL A 59 -2.15 0.21 -1.22
C VAL A 59 -2.55 -1.13 -1.85
N GLU A 60 -1.57 -1.80 -2.45
CA GLU A 60 -1.71 -3.16 -2.98
C GLU A 60 -0.96 -4.15 -2.06
N PRO A 61 -1.67 -4.89 -1.18
CA PRO A 61 -1.02 -5.75 -0.20
C PRO A 61 -0.06 -6.78 -0.83
N GLY A 62 1.12 -6.91 -0.22
CA GLY A 62 2.18 -7.83 -0.63
C GLY A 62 3.02 -7.38 -1.82
N LYS A 63 2.66 -6.27 -2.49
CA LYS A 63 3.45 -5.70 -3.60
C LYS A 63 4.37 -4.60 -3.12
N VAL A 64 5.50 -4.46 -3.81
CA VAL A 64 6.38 -3.30 -3.68
C VAL A 64 5.82 -2.19 -4.56
N MET A 65 5.60 -1.02 -3.98
CA MET A 65 5.09 0.17 -4.65
C MET A 65 6.12 1.29 -4.55
N PRO A 66 6.38 2.05 -5.63
CA PRO A 66 7.16 3.29 -5.52
C PRO A 66 6.39 4.32 -4.69
N VAL A 67 7.11 5.19 -3.98
CA VAL A 67 6.54 6.28 -3.19
C VAL A 67 7.17 7.59 -3.64
N ASP A 68 6.35 8.47 -4.21
CA ASP A 68 6.75 9.85 -4.47
C ASP A 68 6.22 10.74 -3.33
N TRP A 69 7.08 11.54 -2.73
CA TRP A 69 6.74 12.33 -1.54
C TRP A 69 7.59 13.60 -1.42
N HIS A 70 7.01 14.65 -0.82
CA HIS A 70 7.69 15.91 -0.52
C HIS A 70 7.31 16.42 0.89
N PRO A 71 8.25 16.91 1.72
CA PRO A 71 7.99 17.34 3.10
C PRO A 71 6.89 18.39 3.25
N MET A 72 6.78 19.31 2.27
CA MET A 72 5.72 20.33 2.25
C MET A 72 4.30 19.77 2.11
N ILE A 73 4.13 18.49 1.79
CA ILE A 73 2.82 17.82 1.69
C ILE A 73 2.40 17.25 3.06
N GLY A 74 3.29 17.25 4.06
CA GLY A 74 3.09 16.60 5.36
C GLY A 74 3.65 15.18 5.37
N GLY A 75 3.61 14.52 6.54
CA GLY A 75 4.07 13.13 6.68
C GLY A 75 3.14 12.16 5.96
N LEU A 76 3.72 11.13 5.33
CA LEU A 76 2.99 9.99 4.79
C LEU A 76 2.16 9.33 5.89
N GLN A 77 0.97 8.85 5.55
CA GLN A 77 0.03 8.31 6.52
C GLN A 77 -0.79 7.18 5.90
N PHE A 78 -0.86 6.03 6.57
CA PHE A 78 -1.82 5.00 6.18
C PHE A 78 -3.22 5.40 6.64
N VAL A 79 -4.17 5.33 5.72
CA VAL A 79 -5.57 5.71 5.96
C VAL A 79 -6.49 4.66 5.36
N LEU A 80 -7.52 4.28 6.11
CA LEU A 80 -8.63 3.48 5.63
C LEU A 80 -9.76 4.40 5.20
N VAL A 81 -10.07 4.43 3.90
CA VAL A 81 -11.14 5.24 3.30
C VAL A 81 -12.28 4.38 2.80
N ASP A 82 -13.45 4.96 2.59
CA ASP A 82 -14.55 4.28 1.90
C ASP A 82 -14.21 3.98 0.43
N ALA A 83 -14.74 2.88 -0.09
CA ALA A 83 -14.53 2.48 -1.49
C ALA A 83 -15.01 3.55 -2.49
N ALA A 84 -16.02 4.35 -2.14
CA ALA A 84 -16.47 5.48 -2.93
C ALA A 84 -15.41 6.61 -2.98
N ALA A 85 -14.81 6.94 -1.83
CA ALA A 85 -13.72 7.92 -1.76
C ALA A 85 -12.49 7.41 -2.51
N ALA A 86 -12.15 6.13 -2.40
CA ALA A 86 -11.05 5.53 -3.13
C ALA A 86 -11.23 5.63 -4.66
N LYS A 87 -12.44 5.43 -5.18
CA LYS A 87 -12.73 5.65 -6.61
C LYS A 87 -12.56 7.09 -7.05
N GLN A 88 -12.86 8.05 -6.17
CA GLN A 88 -12.62 9.46 -6.45
C GLN A 88 -11.12 9.76 -6.48
N LEU A 89 -10.35 9.22 -5.52
CA LEU A 89 -8.89 9.32 -5.49
C LEU A 89 -8.25 8.80 -6.78
N ASP A 90 -8.70 7.66 -7.31
CA ASP A 90 -8.19 7.06 -8.54
C ASP A 90 -8.33 7.99 -9.78
N ALA A 91 -9.24 8.98 -9.72
CA ALA A 91 -9.47 9.96 -10.79
C ALA A 91 -8.72 11.30 -10.61
N LEU A 92 -8.07 11.52 -9.46
CA LEU A 92 -7.39 12.77 -9.16
C LEU A 92 -5.98 12.81 -9.76
N THR A 93 -5.49 14.03 -9.97
CA THR A 93 -4.11 14.30 -10.40
C THR A 93 -3.31 14.97 -9.29
N ALA A 94 -1.99 15.10 -9.48
CA ALA A 94 -1.14 15.85 -8.54
C ALA A 94 -1.56 17.33 -8.34
N ARG A 95 -2.33 17.91 -9.28
CA ARG A 95 -2.89 19.26 -9.14
C ARG A 95 -4.11 19.33 -8.22
N ASP A 96 -4.77 18.19 -7.97
CA ASP A 96 -5.97 18.08 -7.15
C ASP A 96 -5.64 17.68 -5.70
N ARG A 97 -4.42 17.96 -5.25
CA ARG A 97 -3.90 17.53 -3.95
C ARG A 97 -4.80 17.89 -2.77
N ASP A 98 -5.36 19.09 -2.77
CA ASP A 98 -6.24 19.53 -1.67
C ASP A 98 -7.53 18.70 -1.58
N LYS A 99 -8.06 18.25 -2.74
CA LYS A 99 -9.21 17.33 -2.78
C LYS A 99 -8.82 15.94 -2.29
N ALA A 100 -7.64 15.45 -2.69
CA ALA A 100 -7.14 14.17 -2.21
C ALA A 100 -6.96 14.17 -0.69
N ASN A 101 -6.36 15.24 -0.15
CA ASN A 101 -6.18 15.42 1.28
C ASN A 101 -7.51 15.46 2.03
N ALA A 102 -8.51 16.20 1.53
CA ALA A 102 -9.85 16.23 2.12
C ALA A 102 -10.51 14.84 2.19
N LEU A 103 -10.33 14.01 1.15
CA LEU A 103 -10.85 12.64 1.13
C LEU A 103 -10.12 11.74 2.12
N THR A 104 -8.81 11.89 2.28
CA THR A 104 -8.02 11.08 3.22
C THR A 104 -8.15 11.56 4.67
N ASP A 105 -8.35 12.85 4.91
CA ASP A 105 -8.53 13.40 6.27
C ASP A 105 -9.85 12.96 6.91
N ALA A 106 -10.87 12.69 6.10
CA ALA A 106 -12.13 12.09 6.54
C ALA A 106 -12.02 10.57 6.83
N GLY A 107 -10.92 9.94 6.42
CA GLY A 107 -10.68 8.51 6.62
C GLY A 107 -10.13 8.17 8.00
N LEU A 108 -10.07 6.88 8.31
CA LEU A 108 -9.53 6.38 9.56
C LEU A 108 -8.01 6.19 9.47
N LYS A 109 -7.25 6.88 10.32
CA LYS A 109 -5.78 6.82 10.32
C LYS A 109 -5.30 5.53 10.97
N CYS A 110 -4.50 4.75 10.24
CA CYS A 110 -3.97 3.47 10.70
C CYS A 110 -2.63 3.61 11.44
N GLY A 111 -2.50 4.56 12.37
CA GLY A 111 -1.25 4.83 13.09
C GLY A 111 -0.76 6.26 12.91
N GLY A 112 0.50 6.54 13.30
CA GLY A 112 1.10 7.86 13.19
C GLY A 112 1.63 8.19 11.79
N ALA A 113 1.70 9.48 11.47
CA ALA A 113 2.32 9.95 10.24
C ALA A 113 3.84 9.72 10.30
N PHE A 114 4.44 9.43 9.16
CA PHE A 114 5.88 9.19 9.04
C PHE A 114 6.48 10.00 7.90
N SER A 115 7.73 10.43 8.06
CA SER A 115 8.43 11.18 7.01
C SER A 115 9.15 10.21 6.07
N GLY A 116 9.21 10.59 4.80
CA GLY A 116 10.12 9.93 3.87
C GLY A 116 11.57 10.40 4.05
N VAL A 117 12.50 9.68 3.43
CA VAL A 117 13.92 10.07 3.35
C VAL A 117 14.22 10.42 1.90
N ARG A 118 14.62 11.66 1.64
CA ARG A 118 14.81 12.15 0.26
C ARG A 118 16.25 12.09 -0.20
N THR A 119 17.16 12.11 0.76
CA THR A 119 18.58 12.18 0.53
C THR A 119 19.31 11.31 1.53
N ILE A 120 20.46 10.78 1.11
CA ILE A 120 21.39 9.99 1.92
C ILE A 120 22.81 10.46 1.63
N GLU A 121 23.78 10.04 2.43
CA GLU A 121 25.20 10.33 2.16
C GLU A 121 25.61 9.84 0.77
N GLU A 122 26.35 10.67 0.04
CA GLU A 122 26.84 10.36 -1.31
C GLU A 122 27.77 9.13 -1.35
N SER A 123 28.47 8.88 -0.24
CA SER A 123 29.31 7.69 -0.03
C SER A 123 28.52 6.37 0.05
N SER A 124 27.20 6.44 0.27
CA SER A 124 26.36 5.26 0.39
C SER A 124 26.18 4.57 -0.97
N LYS A 125 26.29 3.24 -0.96
CA LYS A 125 26.00 2.38 -2.12
C LYS A 125 24.50 2.18 -2.37
N ALA A 126 23.63 2.71 -1.51
CA ALA A 126 22.19 2.57 -1.67
C ALA A 126 21.63 3.59 -2.66
N ASP A 127 20.62 3.21 -3.42
CA ASP A 127 19.87 4.06 -4.36
C ASP A 127 18.35 3.98 -4.12
N GLU A 128 17.91 3.09 -3.23
CA GLU A 128 16.53 2.95 -2.80
C GLU A 128 16.46 2.69 -1.29
N ILE A 129 15.48 3.32 -0.62
CA ILE A 129 15.02 2.94 0.71
C ILE A 129 13.65 2.29 0.56
N ARG A 130 13.55 1.05 1.01
CA ARG A 130 12.32 0.26 1.00
C ARG A 130 11.81 0.03 2.42
N TRP A 131 10.61 0.53 2.71
CA TRP A 131 9.95 0.24 3.98
C TRP A 131 8.99 -0.94 3.87
N TYR A 132 8.97 -1.74 4.93
CA TYR A 132 8.03 -2.84 5.09
C TYR A 132 7.09 -2.50 6.24
N TYR A 133 5.79 -2.50 5.95
CA TYR A 133 4.76 -2.28 6.93
C TYR A 133 3.88 -3.52 7.07
N ARG A 134 3.44 -3.77 8.30
CA ARG A 134 2.32 -4.65 8.58
C ARG A 134 1.11 -3.79 8.94
N VAL A 135 -0.03 -4.05 8.32
CA VAL A 135 -1.29 -3.40 8.69
C VAL A 135 -2.29 -4.45 9.15
N THR A 136 -2.84 -4.23 10.34
CA THR A 136 -3.89 -5.07 10.93
C THR A 136 -5.19 -4.30 11.03
N PHE A 137 -6.31 -4.98 10.75
CA PHE A 137 -7.65 -4.42 10.84
C PHE A 137 -8.40 -5.02 12.03
N THR A 138 -9.14 -4.18 12.73
CA THR A 138 -10.02 -4.51 13.85
C THR A 138 -11.40 -3.91 13.58
N PRO A 139 -12.48 -4.38 14.22
CA PRO A 139 -13.79 -3.74 14.09
C PRO A 139 -13.77 -2.24 14.45
N GLU A 140 -12.91 -1.85 15.38
CA GLU A 140 -12.79 -0.49 15.89
C GLU A 140 -11.79 0.36 15.09
N GLY A 141 -10.93 -0.26 14.27
CA GLY A 141 -10.04 0.49 13.40
C GLY A 141 -8.88 -0.27 12.78
N CYS A 142 -7.75 0.42 12.60
CA CYS A 142 -6.58 -0.14 11.94
C CYS A 142 -5.27 0.32 12.58
N ASP A 143 -4.23 -0.51 12.49
CA ASP A 143 -2.90 -0.23 13.04
C ASP A 143 -1.84 -0.63 12.01
N ALA A 144 -0.98 0.33 11.64
CA ALA A 144 0.15 0.15 10.74
C ALA A 144 1.46 0.26 11.52
N LYS A 145 2.28 -0.78 11.42
CA LYS A 145 3.59 -0.85 12.06
C LYS A 145 4.68 -1.07 11.03
N ARG A 146 5.70 -0.23 11.07
CA ARG A 146 6.92 -0.46 10.29
C ARG A 146 7.67 -1.63 10.90
N VAL A 147 7.79 -2.73 10.17
CA VAL A 147 8.47 -3.95 10.64
C VAL A 147 9.94 -3.96 10.25
N ARG A 148 10.27 -3.34 9.11
CA ARG A 148 11.63 -3.34 8.56
C ARG A 148 11.86 -2.17 7.59
N SER A 149 13.10 -1.74 7.48
CA SER A 149 13.60 -0.82 6.45
C SER A 149 14.83 -1.43 5.80
N GLU A 150 14.90 -1.40 4.48
CA GLU A 150 16.06 -1.87 3.71
C GLU A 150 16.62 -0.71 2.89
N GLN A 151 17.94 -0.61 2.82
CA GLN A 151 18.64 0.20 1.83
C GLN A 151 19.18 -0.72 0.74
N LEU A 152 18.81 -0.45 -0.50
CA LEU A 152 19.12 -1.29 -1.66
C LEU A 152 19.97 -0.51 -2.66
N ALA A 153 20.95 -1.15 -3.27
CA ALA A 153 21.68 -0.61 -4.42
C ALA A 153 20.80 -0.60 -5.68
N GLU A 154 21.26 0.04 -6.75
CA GLU A 154 20.55 0.12 -8.03
C GLU A 154 20.11 -1.24 -8.60
N ASP A 155 20.93 -2.28 -8.45
CA ASP A 155 20.64 -3.65 -8.90
C ASP A 155 19.69 -4.43 -7.96
N GLY A 156 19.25 -3.82 -6.87
CA GLY A 156 18.42 -4.42 -5.84
C GLY A 156 19.19 -5.18 -4.75
N THR A 157 20.53 -5.17 -4.77
CA THR A 157 21.35 -5.78 -3.72
C THR A 157 21.15 -5.05 -2.39
N LEU A 158 20.96 -5.82 -1.32
CA LEU A 158 20.80 -5.28 0.03
C LEU A 158 22.12 -4.68 0.55
N VAL A 159 22.11 -3.37 0.80
CA VAL A 159 23.24 -2.63 1.40
C VAL A 159 23.15 -2.68 2.93
N SER A 160 21.95 -2.46 3.47
CA SER A 160 21.71 -2.50 4.92
C SER A 160 20.23 -2.77 5.23
N SER A 161 19.95 -3.28 6.42
CA SER A 161 18.59 -3.49 6.91
C SER A 161 18.49 -3.10 8.38
N GLU A 162 17.37 -2.48 8.74
CA GLU A 162 16.97 -2.17 10.12
C GLU A 162 15.61 -2.84 10.41
N GLY A 163 15.40 -3.34 11.63
CA GLY A 163 14.14 -3.94 12.06
C GLY A 163 14.13 -5.47 12.04
N GLU A 164 12.94 -6.05 12.06
CA GLU A 164 12.75 -7.49 12.17
C GLU A 164 13.18 -8.20 10.87
N ALA A 165 14.00 -9.25 10.99
CA ALA A 165 14.39 -10.07 9.86
C ALA A 165 13.14 -10.74 9.25
N PRO A 166 13.08 -10.94 7.92
CA PRO A 166 11.93 -11.60 7.31
C PRO A 166 11.80 -13.00 7.92
N PRO A 167 10.57 -13.48 8.17
CA PRO A 167 10.38 -14.83 8.67
C PRO A 167 11.08 -15.81 7.73
N ARG A 168 12.05 -16.56 8.26
CA ARG A 168 12.74 -17.60 7.49
C ARG A 168 11.67 -18.58 7.04
N ARG A 169 11.34 -18.59 5.73
CA ARG A 169 10.55 -19.68 5.16
C ARG A 169 11.29 -20.98 5.54
N PRO A 170 10.60 -22.01 6.03
CA PRO A 170 11.22 -23.31 6.22
C PRO A 170 11.87 -23.68 4.89
N ARG A 171 13.20 -23.87 4.88
CA ARG A 171 13.86 -24.50 3.75
C ARG A 171 13.24 -25.88 3.68
N GLY A 172 12.34 -26.11 2.71
CA GLY A 172 11.88 -27.43 2.36
C GLY A 172 13.13 -28.27 2.13
N GLY A 173 13.41 -29.17 3.07
CA GLY A 173 14.54 -30.06 2.99
C GLY A 173 14.38 -30.90 1.74
N CYS A 174 15.17 -30.62 0.71
CA CYS A 174 15.45 -31.58 -0.34
C CYS A 174 16.40 -32.61 0.28
N GLY A 175 15.84 -33.47 1.13
CA GLY A 175 16.50 -34.64 1.68
C GLY A 175 16.21 -35.84 0.79
N ALA A 176 16.70 -35.81 -0.45
CA ALA A 176 16.87 -37.05 -1.19
C ALA A 176 18.15 -37.72 -0.68
N CYS A 177 17.99 -38.73 0.18
CA CYS A 177 18.84 -39.92 0.30
C CYS A 177 18.39 -40.74 1.51
N GLY A 178 17.61 -41.79 1.27
CA GLY A 178 17.19 -42.74 2.29
C GLY A 178 16.25 -43.76 1.69
N MET A 179 16.81 -44.89 1.26
CA MET A 179 16.10 -45.96 0.59
C MET A 179 14.91 -46.47 1.39
N ALA A 180 13.75 -46.58 0.73
CA ALA A 180 12.72 -47.54 1.12
C ALA A 180 12.18 -48.19 -0.16
N ARG A 181 12.69 -49.39 -0.45
CA ARG A 181 12.04 -50.37 -1.31
C ARG A 181 10.74 -50.76 -0.60
N GLU A 182 9.61 -50.22 -1.05
CA GLU A 182 8.30 -50.80 -0.73
C GLU A 182 7.80 -51.52 -1.99
N SER A 183 8.00 -52.83 -1.98
CA SER A 183 7.49 -53.78 -2.95
C SER A 183 5.96 -53.79 -2.96
N ALA A 184 5.35 -53.49 -4.10
CA ALA A 184 3.96 -53.88 -4.40
C ALA A 184 3.82 -55.41 -4.45
N PRO A 185 2.65 -55.95 -4.07
CA PRO A 185 1.91 -56.79 -5.02
C PRO A 185 0.37 -56.56 -4.89
N PRO A 186 -0.52 -57.34 -5.56
CA PRO A 186 -1.23 -56.87 -6.73
C PRO A 186 -2.76 -56.82 -6.54
N LEU A 187 -3.41 -56.32 -7.59
CA LEU A 187 -4.84 -56.31 -7.89
C LEU A 187 -5.63 -57.54 -7.41
N GLY A 188 -6.78 -57.27 -6.79
CA GLY A 188 -7.93 -58.17 -6.80
C GLY A 188 -8.74 -58.19 -5.52
N SER A 189 -9.86 -57.45 -5.48
CA SER A 189 -11.14 -58.05 -5.07
C SER A 189 -12.28 -57.06 -5.27
N LEU A 190 -13.26 -57.50 -6.07
CA LEU A 190 -14.59 -56.94 -6.18
C LEU A 190 -15.33 -57.04 -4.84
N SER A 191 -16.03 -55.98 -4.43
CA SER A 191 -17.29 -56.14 -3.69
C SER A 191 -18.18 -54.92 -3.88
N LEU A 192 -19.31 -55.16 -4.56
CA LEU A 192 -20.55 -54.41 -4.44
C LEU A 192 -20.92 -54.23 -2.97
N PHE A 193 -21.56 -53.09 -2.63
CA PHE A 193 -22.54 -52.82 -1.55
C PHE A 193 -22.42 -51.31 -1.25
N GLY A 194 -23.42 -50.43 -1.26
CA GLY A 194 -24.85 -50.43 -1.55
C GLY A 194 -25.25 -48.94 -1.71
N LEU A 195 -26.06 -48.61 -2.70
CA LEU A 195 -27.46 -48.16 -2.54
C LEU A 195 -27.73 -47.06 -1.49
N LEU A 196 -28.29 -45.96 -2.01
CA LEU A 196 -29.41 -45.17 -1.47
C LEU A 196 -29.18 -44.36 -0.19
N PHE A 197 -29.19 -43.03 -0.32
CA PHE A 197 -30.13 -42.13 0.38
C PHE A 197 -30.15 -40.80 -0.39
N ALA A 198 -31.08 -40.65 -1.33
CA ALA A 198 -32.38 -39.99 -1.16
C ALA A 198 -32.33 -38.45 -1.26
N LEU A 199 -32.61 -38.00 -2.48
CA LEU A 199 -33.29 -36.73 -2.78
C LEU A 199 -34.56 -36.58 -1.92
N ARG A 200 -34.74 -35.42 -1.26
CA ARG A 200 -36.07 -34.86 -0.99
C ARG A 200 -35.97 -33.33 -0.88
N LYS A 201 -36.42 -32.58 -1.90
CA LYS A 201 -37.78 -31.98 -2.02
C LYS A 201 -38.04 -30.95 -0.91
N ARG A 202 -38.60 -29.76 -1.13
CA ARG A 202 -39.34 -29.22 -2.27
C ARG A 202 -39.61 -27.73 -1.99
N ARG A 203 -39.79 -27.00 -3.09
CA ARG A 203 -40.29 -25.63 -3.25
C ARG A 203 -41.64 -25.31 -2.55
N HIS A 204 -41.92 -24.00 -2.56
CA HIS A 204 -43.21 -23.26 -2.60
C HIS A 204 -43.65 -22.69 -1.24
N ARG A 205 -44.14 -21.44 -1.09
CA ARG A 205 -45.01 -20.53 -1.89
C ARG A 205 -44.80 -19.08 -1.36
N LYS A 206 -44.68 -18.03 -2.19
CA LYS A 206 -45.73 -17.12 -2.74
C LYS A 206 -46.45 -16.17 -1.73
N THR A 207 -46.26 -14.86 -1.99
CA THR A 207 -47.22 -13.71 -2.07
C THR A 207 -48.08 -13.25 -0.89
N ALA A 208 -47.92 -11.97 -0.51
CA ALA A 208 -48.91 -10.87 -0.39
C ALA A 208 -48.11 -9.58 -0.04
N ALA A 209 -48.15 -8.42 -0.71
CA ALA A 209 -49.20 -7.52 -1.19
C ALA A 209 -49.89 -6.67 -0.08
N GLN A 210 -49.89 -5.33 -0.31
CA GLN A 210 -50.82 -4.29 0.19
C GLN A 210 -50.76 -3.92 1.69
N ASP A 211 -51.07 -2.72 2.18
CA ASP A 211 -51.48 -1.40 1.65
C ASP A 211 -51.43 -0.40 2.83
N ALA A 212 -51.69 0.89 2.52
CA ALA A 212 -51.95 2.05 3.42
C ALA A 212 -50.71 2.84 3.88
N GLY A 213 -50.51 4.13 3.59
CA GLY A 213 -51.44 5.19 3.18
C GLY A 213 -52.00 5.94 4.39
N VAL A 214 -51.96 7.29 4.32
CA VAL A 214 -52.69 8.29 5.16
C VAL A 214 -51.96 8.67 6.48
N ASP A 215 -51.79 9.92 6.94
CA ASP A 215 -52.24 11.25 6.51
C ASP A 215 -51.29 12.34 7.02
N LEU A 216 -51.39 13.53 6.41
CA LEU A 216 -50.86 14.80 6.86
C LEU A 216 -51.57 15.32 8.11
N ARG A 217 -50.80 15.90 9.03
CA ARG A 217 -51.20 17.08 9.81
C ARG A 217 -49.99 18.00 9.97
#